data_AF-A0A3M2LUZ9-F1
#
_entry.id   AF-A0A3M2LUZ9-F1
#
_cell.length_a   1.000
_cell.length_b   1.000
_cell.length_c   1.000
_cell.angle_alpha   90.00
_cell.angle_beta   90.00
_cell.angle_gamma   90.00
#
_symmetry.space_group_name_H-M   'P 1'
#
loop_
_entity.id
_entity.type
_entity.pdbx_description
1 polymer ?
#
loop_
_entity_poly.entity_id
_entity_poly.type
_entity_poly.pdbx_seq_one_letter_code
_entity_poly.pdbx_strand_id
1 'polypeptide(L)'
;MATRRPGFRLGLAVLAGAGALACGIALMATSAWLISRASQHPPVLYLMVAIVSVRAFGMGRGVLRYAERLVSHDAALRLLARTRVRVFERLADLTPAVRPSGDGGPLGVVLDNAEGVADRWLRGVLPMASAAIACGGAVVLEWWLLPSAGAALLAGLLAGGLVAPLLAASGAR
;
A
#
# COMPACT_ATOMS: atom_id res chain seq x y z
N MET A 1 14.22 -1.16 22.77
CA MET A 1 12.88 -0.86 22.19
C MET A 1 12.88 -1.32 20.73
N ALA A 2 12.17 -2.32 20.21
CA ALA A 2 11.18 -3.26 20.73
C ALA A 2 11.25 -4.55 19.87
N THR A 3 11.34 -5.71 20.51
CA THR A 3 11.39 -7.07 19.97
C THR A 3 10.03 -7.57 19.42
N ARG A 4 9.24 -6.70 18.79
CA ARG A 4 7.97 -7.12 18.18
C ARG A 4 8.24 -7.98 16.94
N ARG A 5 7.61 -9.16 16.89
CA ARG A 5 7.70 -10.13 15.78
C ARG A 5 7.50 -9.42 14.43
N PRO A 6 8.31 -9.72 13.40
CA PRO A 6 8.31 -9.00 12.12
C PRO A 6 6.92 -8.94 11.45
N GLY A 7 6.10 -9.99 11.62
CA GLY A 7 4.73 -10.03 11.10
C GLY A 7 3.78 -8.98 11.68
N PHE A 8 3.92 -8.61 12.96
CA PHE A 8 3.05 -7.60 13.57
C PHE A 8 3.26 -6.20 12.99
N ARG A 9 4.52 -5.86 12.69
CA ARG A 9 4.85 -4.56 12.06
C ARG A 9 4.31 -4.49 10.63
N LEU A 10 4.44 -5.58 9.87
CA LEU A 10 3.87 -5.66 8.53
C LEU A 10 2.34 -5.56 8.55
N GLY A 11 1.68 -6.22 9.50
CA GLY A 11 0.24 -6.09 9.71
C GLY A 11 -0.19 -4.64 10.00
N LEU A 12 0.54 -3.93 10.86
CA LEU A 12 0.28 -2.52 11.12
C LEU A 12 0.47 -1.64 9.88
N ALA A 13 1.47 -1.91 9.05
CA ALA A 13 1.68 -1.16 7.80
C ALA A 13 0.53 -1.38 6.82
N VAL A 14 0.07 -2.63 6.67
CA VAL A 14 -1.09 -2.98 5.84
C VAL A 14 -2.36 -2.28 6.34
N LEU A 15 -2.62 -2.32 7.64
CA LEU A 15 -3.79 -1.65 8.24
C LEU A 15 -3.71 -0.13 8.11
N ALA A 16 -2.54 0.47 8.30
CA ALA A 16 -2.34 1.90 8.09
C ALA A 16 -2.56 2.30 6.63
N GLY A 17 -2.04 1.51 5.68
CA GLY A 17 -2.30 1.71 4.25
C GLY A 17 -3.77 1.55 3.88
N ALA A 18 -4.44 0.52 4.42
CA ALA A 18 -5.86 0.29 4.19
C ALA A 18 -6.70 1.44 4.75
N GLY A 19 -6.37 1.92 5.95
CA GLY A 19 -7.02 3.09 6.54
C GLY A 19 -6.80 4.36 5.72
N ALA A 20 -5.59 4.57 5.17
CA ALA A 20 -5.32 5.71 4.31
C ALA A 20 -6.16 5.67 3.01
N LEU A 21 -6.32 4.48 2.42
CA LEU A 21 -7.19 4.26 1.25
C LEU A 21 -8.67 4.46 1.62
N ALA A 22 -9.11 3.93 2.76
CA ALA A 22 -10.46 4.10 3.28
C ALA A 22 -10.79 5.59 3.51
N CYS A 23 -9.86 6.40 4.03
CA CYS A 23 -10.03 7.85 4.11
C CYS A 23 -10.19 8.48 2.72
N GLY A 24 -9.49 7.98 1.69
CA GLY A 24 -9.67 8.41 0.31
C GLY A 24 -11.07 8.10 -0.24
N ILE A 25 -11.58 6.90 0.03
CA ILE A 25 -12.94 6.48 -0.34
C ILE A 25 -13.97 7.34 0.41
N ALA A 26 -13.79 7.54 1.71
CA ALA A 26 -14.66 8.36 2.53
C ALA A 26 -14.69 9.83 2.08
N LEU A 27 -13.56 10.38 1.62
CA LEU A 27 -13.50 11.71 1.01
C LEU A 27 -14.38 11.78 -0.23
N MET A 28 -14.23 10.83 -1.16
CA MET A 28 -15.05 10.78 -2.38
C MET A 28 -16.53 10.65 -2.05
N ALA A 29 -16.90 9.77 -1.13
CA ALA A 29 -18.28 9.58 -0.69
C ALA A 29 -18.85 10.86 -0.03
N THR A 30 -18.08 11.50 0.85
CA THR A 30 -18.49 12.74 1.52
C THR A 30 -18.65 13.88 0.52
N SER A 31 -17.75 13.99 -0.47
CA SER A 31 -17.87 14.96 -1.55
C SER A 31 -19.12 14.74 -2.40
N ALA A 32 -19.38 13.49 -2.82
CA ALA A 32 -20.58 13.15 -3.59
C ALA A 32 -21.87 13.51 -2.82
N TRP A 33 -21.91 13.17 -1.52
CA TRP A 33 -23.04 13.53 -0.65
C TRP A 33 -23.20 15.04 -0.52
N LEU A 34 -22.10 15.78 -0.30
CA LEU A 34 -22.11 17.23 -0.14
C LEU A 34 -22.64 17.92 -1.39
N ILE A 35 -22.20 17.50 -2.58
CA ILE A 35 -22.68 18.03 -3.86
C ILE A 35 -24.19 17.78 -4.03
N SER A 36 -24.63 16.54 -3.78
CA SER A 36 -26.05 16.19 -3.88
C SER A 36 -26.91 16.99 -2.90
N ARG A 37 -26.46 17.16 -1.65
CA ARG A 37 -27.19 17.94 -0.64
C ARG A 37 -27.14 19.44 -0.89
N ALA A 38 -26.03 19.99 -1.37
CA ALA A 38 -25.93 21.41 -1.71
C ALA A 38 -26.93 21.80 -2.81
N SER A 39 -27.22 20.90 -3.76
CA SER A 39 -28.21 21.15 -4.81
C SER A 39 -29.64 21.37 -4.29
N GLN A 40 -29.94 20.89 -3.09
CA GLN A 40 -31.24 21.07 -2.44
C GLN A 40 -31.34 22.40 -1.69
N HIS A 41 -30.31 23.26 -1.78
CA HIS A 41 -30.20 24.54 -1.08
C HIS A 41 -30.53 24.51 0.43
N PRO A 42 -30.04 23.53 1.21
CA PRO A 42 -30.24 23.51 2.66
C PRO A 42 -29.43 24.62 3.34
N PRO A 43 -29.82 25.04 4.56
CA PRO A 43 -28.99 25.91 5.39
C PRO A 43 -27.59 25.31 5.60
N VAL A 44 -26.54 26.16 5.54
CA VAL A 44 -25.13 25.74 5.60
C VAL A 44 -24.80 24.92 6.86
N LEU A 45 -25.53 25.13 7.96
CA LEU A 45 -25.36 24.39 9.21
C LEU A 45 -25.42 22.85 9.01
N TYR A 46 -26.28 22.37 8.11
CA TYR A 46 -26.40 20.94 7.81
C TYR A 46 -25.20 20.37 7.04
N LEU A 47 -24.44 21.23 6.35
CA LEU A 47 -23.25 20.84 5.59
C LEU A 47 -21.98 20.87 6.44
N MET A 48 -22.02 21.51 7.62
CA MET A 48 -20.85 21.66 8.49
C MET A 48 -20.24 20.33 8.88
N VAL A 49 -21.06 19.31 9.16
CA VAL A 49 -20.58 17.96 9.48
C VAL A 49 -19.75 17.40 8.32
N ALA A 50 -20.26 17.46 7.09
CA ALA A 50 -19.54 17.00 5.91
C ALA A 50 -18.23 17.78 5.68
N ILE A 51 -18.24 19.10 5.88
CA ILE A 51 -17.04 19.94 5.75
C ILE A 51 -15.97 19.54 6.76
N VAL A 52 -16.35 19.32 8.02
CA VAL A 52 -15.41 18.87 9.07
C VAL A 52 -14.92 17.45 8.78
N SER A 53 -15.80 16.55 8.33
CA SER A 53 -15.43 15.19 7.91
C SER A 53 -14.41 15.19 6.79
N VAL A 54 -14.55 16.05 5.77
CA VAL A 54 -13.56 16.20 4.70
C VAL A 54 -12.19 16.57 5.25
N ARG A 55 -12.11 17.52 6.19
CA ARG A 55 -10.84 17.89 6.82
C ARG A 55 -10.26 16.74 7.64
N ALA A 56 -11.09 16.07 8.43
CA ALA A 56 -10.68 14.93 9.26
C ALA A 56 -10.13 13.78 8.39
N PHE A 57 -10.82 13.41 7.32
CA PHE A 57 -10.35 12.37 6.40
C PHE A 57 -9.14 12.81 5.59
N GLY A 58 -9.04 14.09 5.21
CA GLY A 58 -7.86 14.64 4.55
C GLY A 58 -6.61 14.54 5.42
N MET A 59 -6.70 14.95 6.69
CA MET A 59 -5.60 14.82 7.66
C MET A 59 -5.31 13.35 7.99
N GLY A 60 -6.35 12.57 8.26
CA GLY A 60 -6.25 11.15 8.60
C GLY A 60 -5.56 10.35 7.49
N ARG A 61 -5.91 10.59 6.22
CA ARG A 61 -5.24 10.00 5.07
C ARG A 61 -3.74 10.29 5.07
N GLY A 62 -3.35 11.53 5.34
CA GLY A 62 -1.94 11.95 5.40
C GLY A 62 -1.17 11.23 6.51
N VAL A 63 -1.73 11.22 7.73
CA VAL A 63 -1.12 10.59 8.91
C VAL A 63 -0.96 9.08 8.72
N LEU A 64 -2.01 8.41 8.26
CA LEU A 64 -2.01 6.96 8.04
C LEU A 64 -1.04 6.56 6.93
N ARG A 65 -0.99 7.32 5.83
CA ARG A 65 -0.03 7.08 4.74
C ARG A 65 1.41 7.32 5.20
N TYR A 66 1.64 8.29 6.07
CA TYR A 66 2.95 8.52 6.67
C TYR A 66 3.36 7.35 7.58
N ALA A 67 2.46 6.87 8.43
CA ALA A 67 2.71 5.70 9.28
C ALA A 67 3.03 4.45 8.46
N GLU A 68 2.25 4.17 7.41
CA GLU A 68 2.51 3.06 6.46
C GLU A 68 3.91 3.18 5.83
N ARG A 69 4.28 4.38 5.36
CA ARG A 69 5.59 4.63 4.76
C ARG A 69 6.72 4.41 5.75
N LEU A 70 6.59 4.89 6.99
CA LEU A 70 7.63 4.72 8.00
C LEU A 70 7.90 3.25 8.30
N VAL A 71 6.84 2.46 8.46
CA VAL A 71 6.96 1.04 8.78
C VAL A 71 7.48 0.23 7.60
N SER A 72 7.01 0.51 6.39
CA SER A 72 7.47 -0.18 5.17
C SER A 72 8.92 0.16 4.84
N HIS A 73 9.33 1.42 5.01
CA HIS A 73 10.70 1.85 4.79
C HIS A 73 11.67 1.19 5.77
N ASP A 74 11.33 1.17 7.05
CA ASP A 74 12.15 0.52 8.06
C ASP A 74 12.23 -1.01 7.83
N ALA A 75 11.15 -1.63 7.34
CA ALA A 75 11.19 -3.03 6.91
C ALA A 75 12.14 -3.24 5.70
N ALA A 76 12.11 -2.36 4.71
CA ALA A 76 13.00 -2.42 3.55
C ALA A 76 14.47 -2.26 3.94
N LEU A 77 14.80 -1.27 4.79
CA LEU A 77 16.17 -1.04 5.27
C LEU A 77 16.73 -2.22 6.05
N ARG A 78 15.92 -2.84 6.92
CA ARG A 78 16.34 -4.04 7.67
C ARG A 78 16.57 -5.24 6.77
N LEU A 79 15.74 -5.40 5.75
CA LEU A 79 15.88 -6.46 4.77
C LEU A 79 17.18 -6.29 3.97
N LEU A 80 17.44 -5.06 3.50
CA LEU A 80 18.67 -4.68 2.84
C LEU A 80 19.91 -5.02 3.69
N ALA A 81 19.92 -4.61 4.97
CA ALA A 81 21.02 -4.89 5.88
C ALA A 81 21.27 -6.40 6.07
N ARG A 82 20.20 -7.19 6.27
CA ARG A 82 20.31 -8.64 6.48
C ARG A 82 20.74 -9.41 5.23
N THR A 83 20.33 -8.94 4.05
CA THR A 83 20.74 -9.56 2.79
C THR A 83 22.21 -9.30 2.53
N ARG A 84 22.67 -8.06 2.74
CA ARG A 84 24.10 -7.71 2.65
C ARG A 84 24.97 -8.58 3.56
N VAL A 85 24.64 -8.68 4.85
CA VAL A 85 25.43 -9.49 5.80
C VAL A 85 25.50 -10.97 5.38
N ARG A 86 24.37 -11.60 5.06
CA ARG A 86 24.35 -13.03 4.66
C ARG A 86 25.12 -13.32 3.38
N VAL A 87 25.07 -12.39 2.43
CA VAL A 87 25.84 -12.49 1.19
C VAL A 87 27.33 -12.39 1.51
N PHE A 88 27.75 -11.39 2.31
CA PHE A 88 29.14 -11.24 2.75
C PHE A 88 29.68 -12.48 3.50
N GLU A 89 28.92 -13.03 4.45
CA GLU A 89 29.31 -14.21 5.22
C GLU A 89 29.52 -15.44 4.31
N ARG A 90 28.56 -15.75 3.44
CA ARG A 90 28.69 -16.89 2.52
C ARG A 90 29.85 -16.75 1.55
N LEU A 91 30.20 -15.54 1.17
CA LEU A 91 31.32 -15.27 0.27
C LEU A 91 32.66 -15.38 0.98
N ALA A 92 32.73 -14.96 2.25
CA ALA A 92 33.91 -15.16 3.09
C ALA A 92 34.22 -16.65 3.28
N ASP A 93 33.20 -17.50 3.42
CA ASP A 93 33.36 -18.95 3.56
C ASP A 93 33.80 -19.66 2.27
N LEU A 94 33.40 -19.15 1.10
CA LEU A 94 33.64 -19.81 -0.20
C LEU A 94 35.01 -19.53 -0.79
N THR A 95 35.69 -18.44 -0.39
CA THR A 95 37.00 -18.11 -0.96
C THR A 95 37.88 -17.33 -0.01
N PRO A 96 38.92 -17.95 0.58
CA PRO A 96 39.96 -17.23 1.34
C PRO A 96 40.74 -16.20 0.49
N ALA A 97 40.61 -16.25 -0.85
CA ALA A 97 41.41 -15.49 -1.80
C ALA A 97 40.62 -14.47 -2.66
N VAL A 98 39.30 -14.34 -2.52
CA VAL A 98 38.53 -13.34 -3.29
C VAL A 98 38.72 -11.99 -2.63
N ARG A 99 39.68 -11.22 -3.14
CA ARG A 99 39.83 -9.80 -2.84
C ARG A 99 38.56 -9.09 -3.33
N PRO A 100 37.91 -8.24 -2.51
CA PRO A 100 36.85 -7.38 -2.98
C PRO A 100 37.46 -6.40 -4.01
N SER A 101 37.26 -6.66 -5.29
CA SER A 101 37.52 -5.67 -6.33
C SER A 101 36.51 -4.54 -6.14
N GLY A 102 36.99 -3.30 -6.03
CA GLY A 102 36.20 -2.12 -5.68
C GLY A 102 35.00 -1.80 -6.58
N ASP A 103 34.89 -2.47 -7.74
CA ASP A 103 33.89 -2.19 -8.77
C ASP A 103 32.61 -3.06 -8.69
N GLY A 104 32.39 -3.77 -7.59
CA GLY A 104 31.09 -4.44 -7.36
C GLY A 104 30.80 -5.58 -8.34
N GLY A 105 31.80 -6.44 -8.62
CA GLY A 105 31.77 -7.54 -9.61
C GLY A 105 30.65 -8.60 -9.44
N PRO A 106 30.91 -9.91 -9.64
CA PRO A 106 29.87 -10.95 -9.59
C PRO A 106 29.02 -10.95 -8.30
N LEU A 107 29.58 -10.40 -7.22
CA LEU A 107 28.96 -10.20 -5.91
C LEU A 107 27.80 -9.19 -5.96
N GLY A 108 27.93 -8.12 -6.75
CA GLY A 108 26.90 -7.11 -6.92
C GLY A 108 25.65 -7.67 -7.60
N VAL A 109 25.82 -8.51 -8.62
CA VAL A 109 24.71 -9.12 -9.36
C VAL A 109 23.90 -10.10 -8.50
N VAL A 110 24.56 -10.90 -7.66
CA VAL A 110 23.87 -11.82 -6.74
C VAL A 110 23.14 -11.05 -5.64
N LEU A 111 23.75 -9.98 -5.14
CA LEU A 111 23.15 -9.10 -4.15
C LEU A 111 21.91 -8.38 -4.72
N ASP A 112 22.02 -7.78 -5.90
CA ASP A 112 20.93 -7.07 -6.57
C ASP A 112 19.75 -7.99 -6.88
N ASN A 113 19.99 -9.25 -7.27
CA ASN A 113 18.92 -10.21 -7.50
C ASN A 113 18.21 -10.60 -6.19
N ALA A 114 18.95 -10.81 -5.10
CA ALA A 114 18.36 -11.13 -3.81
C ALA A 114 17.58 -9.94 -3.22
N GLU A 115 18.10 -8.72 -3.37
CA GLU A 115 17.44 -7.47 -3.01
C GLU A 115 16.17 -7.25 -3.86
N GLY A 116 16.23 -7.53 -5.17
CA GLY A 116 15.11 -7.38 -6.10
C GLY A 116 13.92 -8.29 -5.79
N VAL A 117 14.16 -9.54 -5.39
CA VAL A 117 13.07 -10.44 -4.94
C VAL A 117 12.40 -9.88 -3.69
N ALA A 118 13.20 -9.46 -2.71
CA ALA A 118 12.72 -9.01 -1.43
C ALA A 118 11.96 -7.66 -1.52
N ASP A 119 12.44 -6.75 -2.37
CA ASP A 119 11.79 -5.48 -2.68
C ASP A 119 10.46 -5.69 -3.43
N ARG A 120 10.40 -6.64 -4.37
CA ARG A 120 9.17 -6.99 -5.09
C ARG A 120 8.10 -7.54 -4.15
N TRP A 121 8.47 -8.36 -3.17
CA TRP A 121 7.56 -8.82 -2.12
C TRP A 121 7.04 -7.66 -1.26
N LEU A 122 7.92 -6.74 -0.84
CA LEU A 122 7.54 -5.65 0.06
C LEU A 122 6.72 -4.56 -0.65
N ARG A 123 7.07 -4.23 -1.90
CA ARG A 123 6.40 -3.17 -2.69
C ARG A 123 5.23 -3.68 -3.53
N GLY A 124 5.12 -5.00 -3.72
CA GLY A 124 3.98 -5.62 -4.40
C GLY A 124 2.88 -6.02 -3.42
N VAL A 125 3.22 -6.83 -2.41
CA VAL A 125 2.20 -7.45 -1.54
C VAL A 125 1.59 -6.44 -0.57
N LEU A 126 2.39 -5.52 -0.02
CA LEU A 126 1.89 -4.58 0.98
C LEU A 126 0.81 -3.64 0.41
N PRO A 127 1.00 -3.00 -0.78
CA PRO A 127 -0.03 -2.18 -1.39
C PRO A 127 -1.22 -2.99 -1.88
N MET A 128 -1.00 -4.22 -2.37
CA MET A 128 -2.10 -5.10 -2.79
C MET A 128 -2.97 -5.52 -1.60
N ALA A 129 -2.37 -5.88 -0.47
CA ALA A 129 -3.10 -6.26 0.74
C ALA A 129 -3.90 -5.08 1.31
N SER A 130 -3.31 -3.88 1.36
CA SER A 130 -4.03 -2.69 1.83
C SER A 130 -5.18 -2.31 0.90
N ALA A 131 -4.97 -2.39 -0.43
CA ALA A 131 -6.02 -2.19 -1.42
C ALA A 131 -7.14 -3.24 -1.30
N ALA A 132 -6.80 -4.52 -1.16
CA ALA A 132 -7.79 -5.59 -1.00
C ALA A 132 -8.68 -5.37 0.23
N ILE A 133 -8.09 -4.96 1.36
CA ILE A 133 -8.85 -4.67 2.59
C ILE A 133 -9.75 -3.44 2.39
N ALA A 134 -9.22 -2.34 1.85
CA ALA A 134 -9.98 -1.11 1.68
C ALA A 134 -11.12 -1.26 0.65
N CYS A 135 -10.82 -1.82 -0.53
CA CYS A 135 -11.79 -2.06 -1.58
C CYS A 135 -12.79 -3.14 -1.19
N GLY A 136 -12.33 -4.24 -0.58
CA GLY A 136 -13.21 -5.29 -0.08
C GLY A 136 -14.17 -4.77 0.98
N GLY A 137 -13.67 -3.95 1.92
CA GLY A 137 -14.50 -3.27 2.91
C GLY A 137 -15.54 -2.35 2.28
N ALA A 138 -15.17 -1.58 1.25
CA ALA A 138 -16.10 -0.72 0.52
C ALA A 138 -17.19 -1.52 -0.21
N VAL A 139 -16.82 -2.61 -0.89
CA VAL A 139 -17.78 -3.51 -1.56
C VAL A 139 -18.73 -4.13 -0.54
N VAL A 140 -18.23 -4.63 0.59
CA VAL A 140 -19.07 -5.22 1.65
C VAL A 140 -20.03 -4.18 2.22
N LEU A 141 -19.56 -2.96 2.46
CA LEU A 141 -20.39 -1.87 2.96
C LEU A 141 -21.51 -1.52 1.97
N GLU A 142 -21.17 -1.31 0.69
CA GLU A 142 -22.17 -1.01 -0.34
C GLU A 142 -23.12 -2.17 -0.57
N TRP A 143 -22.63 -3.41 -0.53
CA TRP A 143 -23.47 -4.59 -0.69
C TRP A 143 -24.52 -4.69 0.43
N TRP A 144 -24.12 -4.35 1.66
CA TRP A 144 -25.03 -4.35 2.80
C TRP A 144 -26.09 -3.23 2.72
N LEU A 145 -25.72 -2.07 2.17
CA LEU A 145 -26.63 -0.94 1.94
C LEU A 145 -27.59 -1.19 0.76
N LEU A 146 -27.03 -1.56 -0.38
CA LEU A 146 -27.73 -1.81 -1.63
C LEU A 146 -26.94 -2.84 -2.46
N PRO A 147 -27.39 -4.11 -2.52
CA PRO A 147 -26.65 -5.19 -3.16
C PRO A 147 -26.26 -4.91 -4.62
N SER A 148 -27.11 -4.20 -5.38
CA SER A 148 -26.83 -3.82 -6.76
C SER A 148 -25.67 -2.84 -6.90
N ALA A 149 -25.51 -1.90 -5.96
CA ALA A 149 -24.38 -0.99 -5.92
C ALA A 149 -23.08 -1.75 -5.62
N GLY A 150 -23.10 -2.62 -4.61
CA GLY A 150 -21.95 -3.46 -4.29
C GLY A 150 -21.51 -4.36 -5.44
N ALA A 151 -22.47 -4.94 -6.19
CA ALA A 151 -22.18 -5.72 -7.39
C ALA A 151 -21.56 -4.86 -8.50
N ALA A 152 -22.08 -3.65 -8.73
CA ALA A 152 -21.55 -2.72 -9.72
C ALA A 152 -20.12 -2.27 -9.36
N LEU A 153 -19.85 -1.95 -8.09
CA LEU A 153 -18.52 -1.58 -7.61
C LEU A 153 -17.54 -2.75 -7.75
N LEU A 154 -17.94 -3.96 -7.37
CA LEU A 154 -17.11 -5.16 -7.52
C LEU A 154 -16.76 -5.40 -9.00
N ALA A 155 -17.74 -5.33 -9.90
CA ALA A 155 -17.51 -5.47 -11.33
C ALA A 155 -16.55 -4.39 -11.86
N GLY A 156 -16.73 -3.14 -11.44
CA GLY A 156 -15.84 -2.03 -11.79
C GLY A 156 -14.41 -2.21 -11.28
N LEU A 157 -14.24 -2.70 -10.05
CA LEU A 157 -12.94 -3.00 -9.46
C LEU A 157 -12.23 -4.16 -10.17
N LEU A 158 -12.95 -5.21 -10.51
CA LEU A 158 -12.41 -6.34 -11.29
C LEU A 158 -12.02 -5.89 -12.69
N ALA A 159 -12.87 -5.12 -13.37
CA ALA A 159 -12.58 -4.56 -14.68
C ALA A 159 -11.34 -3.65 -14.61
N GLY A 160 -11.31 -2.65 -13.73
CA GLY A 160 -10.17 -1.73 -13.60
C GLY A 160 -8.88 -2.44 -13.16
N GLY A 161 -9.00 -3.38 -12.21
CA GLY A 161 -7.88 -4.14 -11.66
C GLY A 161 -7.29 -5.17 -12.63
N LEU A 162 -8.06 -5.66 -13.60
CA LEU A 162 -7.57 -6.60 -14.62
C LEU A 162 -7.18 -5.90 -15.92
N VAL A 163 -7.98 -4.94 -16.38
CA VAL A 163 -7.74 -4.25 -17.67
C VAL A 163 -6.43 -3.45 -17.63
N ALA A 164 -6.17 -2.69 -16.58
CA ALA A 164 -4.95 -1.89 -16.49
C ALA A 164 -3.65 -2.72 -16.57
N PRO A 165 -3.45 -3.80 -15.79
CA PRO A 165 -2.26 -4.62 -15.91
C PRO A 165 -2.20 -5.43 -17.20
N LEU A 166 -3.34 -5.85 -17.77
CA LEU A 166 -3.36 -6.53 -19.07
C LEU A 166 -2.93 -5.62 -20.20
N LEU A 167 -3.39 -4.37 -20.22
CA LEU A 167 -2.96 -3.36 -21.19
C LEU A 167 -1.47 -3.05 -21.01
N ALA A 168 -1.01 -2.86 -19.78
CA ALA A 168 0.41 -2.65 -19.49
C ALA A 168 1.28 -3.84 -19.95
N ALA A 169 0.81 -5.08 -19.77
CA ALA A 169 1.51 -6.29 -20.23
C ALA A 169 1.49 -6.45 -21.76
N SER A 170 0.47 -5.91 -22.44
CA SER A 170 0.38 -5.95 -23.91
C SER A 170 1.26 -4.90 -24.60
N GLY A 171 1.47 -3.73 -23.98
CA GLY A 171 2.33 -2.66 -24.53
C GLY A 171 3.83 -2.84 -24.25
N ALA A 172 4.21 -3.82 -23.42
CA ALA A 172 5.60 -4.17 -23.12
C ALA A 172 6.16 -5.26 -24.04
N ARG A 173 5.44 -5.62 -25.10
CA ARG A 173 5.89 -6.50 -26.19
C ARG A 173 6.24 -5.66 -27.40
#